data_AF-A0A1W9LSS0-F1
#
_entry.id   AF-A0A1W9LSS0-F1
#
_cell.length_a   1.000
_cell.length_b   1.000
_cell.length_c   1.000
_cell.angle_alpha   90.00
_cell.angle_beta   90.00
_cell.angle_gamma   90.00
#
_symmetry.space_group_name_H-M   'P 1'
#
loop_
_entity.id
_entity.type
_entity.pdbx_description
1 polymer ?
#
loop_
_entity_poly.entity_id
_entity_poly.type
_entity_poly.pdbx_seq_one_letter_code
_entity_poly.pdbx_strand_id
1 'polypeptide(L)'
;YSRMGMDAACDDTVTIQLSFADGSIGTVHYFANGNKSLPKERLEVFAAGRVLQLDNFRKLTGYGWPGFRSLNLWRQDKGQKACAAAFLAAIAQGGEPPIPLEEIFEVTRVAIELAHKVP
;
A
#
# COMPACT_ATOMS: atom_id res chain seq x y z
N TYR A 1 13.07 9.00 1.65
CA TYR A 1 11.73 9.35 1.13
C TYR A 1 11.66 10.84 0.78
N SER A 2 10.81 11.22 -0.17
CA SER A 2 10.50 12.62 -0.57
C SER A 2 8.98 12.79 -0.80
N ARG A 3 8.49 14.03 -0.76
CA ARG A 3 7.08 14.39 -0.93
C ARG A 3 6.94 15.55 -1.92
N MET A 4 5.94 15.49 -2.77
CA MET A 4 5.52 16.57 -3.66
C MET A 4 3.99 16.71 -3.58
N GLY A 5 3.50 17.87 -3.15
CA GLY A 5 2.07 18.19 -3.09
C GLY A 5 1.60 18.98 -4.31
N MET A 6 0.31 18.87 -4.64
CA MET A 6 -0.35 19.77 -5.57
C MET A 6 -0.61 21.13 -4.88
N ASP A 7 -0.43 22.23 -5.60
CA ASP A 7 -0.83 23.56 -5.12
C ASP A 7 -2.37 23.66 -5.14
N ALA A 8 -2.98 23.38 -3.99
CA ALA A 8 -4.42 23.35 -3.80
C ALA A 8 -4.77 23.81 -2.37
N ALA A 9 -6.03 24.20 -2.16
CA ALA A 9 -6.50 24.65 -0.85
C ALA A 9 -6.41 23.56 0.24
N CYS A 10 -6.44 22.28 -0.15
CA CYS A 10 -6.22 21.15 0.74
C CYS A 10 -4.99 20.34 0.29
N ASP A 11 -4.22 19.88 1.27
CA ASP A 11 -2.93 19.21 1.06
C ASP A 11 -3.09 17.67 0.89
N ASP A 12 -4.18 17.25 0.25
CA ASP A 12 -4.63 15.86 0.13
C ASP A 12 -4.38 15.25 -1.26
N THR A 13 -3.61 15.94 -2.11
CA THR A 13 -3.15 15.45 -3.40
C THR A 13 -1.63 15.49 -3.45
N VAL A 14 -1.01 14.32 -3.24
CA VAL A 14 0.44 14.21 -3.05
C VAL A 14 1.03 13.01 -3.79
N THR A 15 2.28 13.14 -4.18
CA THR A 15 3.15 12.03 -4.58
C THR A 15 4.27 11.87 -3.58
N ILE A 16 4.46 10.65 -3.09
CA ILE A 16 5.52 10.29 -2.14
C ILE A 16 6.45 9.31 -2.83
N GLN A 17 7.76 9.55 -2.79
CA GLN A 17 8.76 8.58 -3.24
C GLN A 17 9.48 7.98 -2.03
N LEU A 18 9.63 6.65 -2.04
CA LEU A 18 10.25 5.87 -0.99
C LEU A 18 11.46 5.12 -1.55
N SER A 19 12.47 4.94 -0.70
CA SER A 19 13.67 4.14 -0.96
C SER A 19 13.88 3.23 0.24
N PHE A 20 14.09 1.95 0.00
CA PHE A 20 14.21 0.94 1.06
C PHE A 20 15.65 0.44 1.19
N ALA A 21 15.96 -0.17 2.34
CA ALA A 21 17.32 -0.64 2.65
C ALA A 21 17.83 -1.73 1.69
N ASP A 22 16.93 -2.50 1.08
CA ASP A 22 17.25 -3.52 0.07
C ASP A 22 17.49 -2.95 -1.34
N GLY A 23 17.42 -1.63 -1.50
CA GLY A 23 17.58 -0.94 -2.77
C GLY A 23 16.30 -0.85 -3.60
N SER A 24 15.18 -1.40 -3.13
CA SER A 24 13.89 -1.20 -3.79
C SER A 24 13.41 0.25 -3.65
N ILE A 25 12.53 0.66 -4.56
CA ILE A 25 11.91 1.98 -4.55
C ILE A 25 10.39 1.83 -4.65
N GLY A 26 9.68 2.80 -4.10
CA GLY A 26 8.22 2.86 -4.14
C GLY A 26 7.75 4.27 -4.48
N THR A 27 6.62 4.39 -5.16
CA THR A 27 5.92 5.67 -5.33
C THR A 27 4.47 5.49 -4.93
N VAL A 28 3.99 6.38 -4.07
CA VAL A 28 2.59 6.45 -3.64
C VAL A 28 1.99 7.72 -4.22
N HIS A 29 1.00 7.55 -5.09
CA HIS A 29 0.16 8.64 -5.57
C HIS A 29 -1.14 8.64 -4.75
N TYR A 30 -1.29 9.63 -3.88
CA TYR A 30 -2.49 9.84 -3.09
C TYR A 30 -3.22 11.05 -3.65
N PHE A 31 -4.20 10.83 -4.53
CA PHE A 31 -4.87 11.90 -5.26
C PHE A 31 -6.34 12.00 -4.84
N ALA A 32 -6.71 13.12 -4.23
CA ALA A 32 -8.08 13.41 -3.79
C ALA A 32 -8.91 14.19 -4.82
N ASN A 33 -8.29 14.65 -5.91
CA ASN A 33 -8.89 15.46 -6.97
C ASN A 33 -9.50 14.66 -8.14
N GLY A 34 -9.65 13.34 -7.99
CA GLY A 34 -10.11 12.43 -9.06
C GLY A 34 -11.63 12.23 -9.15
N ASN A 35 -12.08 11.61 -10.24
CA ASN A 35 -13.49 11.21 -10.41
C ASN A 35 -13.80 9.92 -9.64
N LYS A 36 -14.97 9.83 -8.99
CA LYS A 36 -15.43 8.64 -8.26
C LYS A 36 -15.62 7.39 -9.13
N SER A 37 -15.73 7.54 -10.45
CA SER A 37 -15.81 6.41 -11.40
C SER A 37 -14.48 5.66 -11.54
N LEU A 38 -13.36 6.30 -11.23
CA LEU A 38 -12.05 5.67 -11.24
C LEU A 38 -11.91 4.75 -10.02
N PRO A 39 -11.47 3.48 -10.21
CA PRO A 39 -11.16 2.61 -9.09
C PRO A 39 -10.10 3.26 -8.18
N LYS A 40 -10.32 3.18 -6.86
CA LYS A 40 -9.57 3.97 -5.88
C LYS A 40 -8.15 3.45 -5.63
N GLU A 41 -7.92 2.17 -5.89
CA GLU A 41 -6.73 1.46 -5.41
C GLU A 41 -6.11 0.67 -6.55
N ARG A 42 -4.82 0.91 -6.81
CA ARG A 42 -4.01 0.18 -7.79
C ARG A 42 -2.60 0.03 -7.23
N LEU A 43 -2.06 -1.18 -7.32
CA LEU A 43 -0.69 -1.48 -6.92
C LEU A 43 0.01 -2.22 -8.06
N GLU A 44 1.22 -1.79 -8.37
CA GLU A 44 2.09 -2.47 -9.32
C GLU A 44 3.44 -2.74 -8.66
N VAL A 45 3.90 -3.98 -8.78
CA VAL A 45 5.20 -4.43 -8.26
C VAL A 45 6.00 -4.99 -9.40
N PHE A 46 7.18 -4.42 -9.64
CA PHE A 46 8.12 -4.82 -10.68
C PHE A 46 9.30 -5.52 -10.03
N ALA A 47 9.59 -6.75 -10.46
CA ALA A 47 10.69 -7.53 -9.91
C ALA A 47 11.31 -8.43 -10.99
N ALA A 48 12.57 -8.18 -11.34
CA ALA A 48 13.39 -9.03 -12.22
C ALA A 48 12.67 -9.47 -13.52
N GLY A 49 12.12 -8.51 -14.28
CA GLY A 49 11.40 -8.78 -15.53
C GLY A 49 9.98 -9.31 -15.36
N ARG A 50 9.47 -9.35 -14.13
CA ARG A 50 8.11 -9.78 -13.80
C ARG A 50 7.32 -8.65 -13.18
N VAL A 51 6.00 -8.69 -13.36
CA VAL A 51 5.10 -7.67 -12.82
C VAL A 51 3.88 -8.32 -12.18
N LEU A 52 3.51 -7.83 -11.01
CA LEU A 52 2.20 -8.06 -10.41
C LEU A 52 1.43 -6.75 -10.39
N GLN A 53 0.19 -6.79 -10.88
CA GLN A 53 -0.72 -5.66 -10.88
C GLN A 53 -1.99 -6.03 -10.13
N LEU A 54 -2.28 -5.33 -9.05
CA LEU A 54 -3.50 -5.46 -8.27
C LEU A 54 -4.42 -4.28 -8.56
N ASP A 55 -5.60 -4.58 -9.11
CA ASP A 55 -6.66 -3.61 -9.32
C ASP A 55 -7.72 -3.74 -8.23
N ASN A 56 -7.84 -2.67 -7.43
CA ASN A 56 -8.90 -2.41 -6.47
C ASN A 56 -9.18 -3.58 -5.51
N PHE A 57 -8.15 -4.28 -5.05
CA PHE A 57 -8.26 -5.48 -4.19
C PHE A 57 -9.23 -6.55 -4.73
N ARG A 58 -9.36 -6.66 -6.06
CA ARG A 58 -10.25 -7.62 -6.73
C ARG A 58 -9.54 -8.47 -7.75
N LYS A 59 -8.70 -7.86 -8.59
CA LYS A 59 -8.04 -8.55 -9.68
C LYS A 59 -6.53 -8.41 -9.53
N LEU A 60 -5.85 -9.52 -9.34
CA LEU A 60 -4.40 -9.61 -9.40
C LEU A 60 -4.02 -10.21 -10.76
N THR A 61 -3.18 -9.52 -11.52
CA THR A 61 -2.69 -9.97 -12.83
C THR A 61 -1.17 -10.12 -12.76
N GLY A 62 -0.65 -11.25 -13.24
CA GLY A 62 0.77 -11.53 -13.34
C GLY A 62 1.25 -11.44 -14.79
N TYR A 63 2.37 -10.76 -14.99
CA TYR A 63 3.07 -10.66 -16.26
C TYR A 63 4.48 -11.24 -16.09
N GLY A 64 4.87 -12.19 -16.94
CA GLY A 64 6.15 -12.89 -16.80
C GLY A 64 6.27 -13.74 -15.52
N TRP A 65 5.15 -14.09 -14.88
CA TRP A 65 5.12 -14.84 -13.62
C TRP A 65 4.92 -16.35 -13.86
N PRO A 66 5.91 -17.23 -13.60
CA PRO A 66 5.77 -18.65 -13.85
C PRO A 66 4.64 -19.26 -13.00
N GLY A 67 3.75 -20.02 -13.63
CA GLY A 67 2.65 -20.70 -12.94
C GLY A 67 1.52 -19.79 -12.44
N PHE A 68 1.59 -18.47 -12.65
CA PHE A 68 0.56 -17.53 -12.20
C PHE A 68 0.22 -16.51 -13.30
N ARG A 69 -1.05 -16.43 -13.68
CA ARG A 69 -1.53 -15.47 -14.68
C ARG A 69 -2.48 -14.44 -14.09
N SER A 70 -3.47 -14.89 -13.32
CA SER A 70 -4.44 -13.99 -12.71
C SER A 70 -5.21 -14.66 -11.58
N LEU A 71 -5.62 -13.85 -10.62
CA LEU A 71 -6.62 -14.18 -9.60
C LEU A 71 -7.70 -13.09 -9.63
N ASN A 72 -8.96 -13.49 -9.71
CA ASN A 72 -10.09 -12.56 -9.75
C ASN A 72 -11.11 -12.92 -8.67
N LEU A 73 -11.40 -11.96 -7.78
CA LEU A 73 -12.36 -12.11 -6.71
C LEU A 73 -13.72 -11.53 -7.12
N TRP A 74 -14.78 -12.26 -6.78
CA TRP A 74 -16.16 -11.80 -6.97
C TRP A 74 -16.45 -10.48 -6.26
N ARG A 75 -15.87 -10.28 -5.07
CA ARG A 75 -15.99 -9.07 -4.25
C ARG A 75 -14.63 -8.54 -3.88
N GLN A 76 -14.57 -7.25 -3.55
CA GLN A 76 -13.37 -6.64 -3.01
C GLN A 76 -13.04 -7.26 -1.65
N ASP A 77 -11.76 -7.60 -1.44
CA ASP A 77 -11.26 -8.05 -0.14
C ASP A 77 -10.03 -7.24 0.26
N LYS A 78 -10.24 -6.29 1.17
CA LYS A 78 -9.17 -5.44 1.74
C LYS A 78 -8.50 -6.07 2.96
N GLY A 79 -8.88 -7.29 3.35
CA GLY A 79 -8.25 -8.00 4.47
C GLY A 79 -8.71 -7.57 5.86
N GLN A 80 -9.69 -6.68 6.01
CA GLN A 80 -10.15 -6.19 7.33
C GLN A 80 -10.55 -7.32 8.29
N LYS A 81 -11.32 -8.30 7.79
CA LYS A 81 -11.73 -9.47 8.58
C LYS A 81 -10.55 -10.35 8.96
N ALA A 82 -9.61 -10.55 8.03
CA ALA A 82 -8.40 -11.32 8.27
C ALA A 82 -7.50 -10.64 9.32
N CYS A 83 -7.34 -9.32 9.25
CA CYS A 83 -6.61 -8.53 10.24
C CYS A 83 -7.23 -8.66 11.64
N ALA A 84 -8.55 -8.48 11.76
CA ALA A 84 -9.24 -8.63 13.05
C ALA A 84 -9.12 -10.06 13.61
N ALA A 85 -9.26 -11.07 12.74
CA ALA A 85 -9.11 -12.47 13.14
C ALA A 85 -7.68 -12.79 13.61
N ALA A 86 -6.65 -12.31 12.90
CA ALA A 86 -5.26 -12.49 13.27
C ALA A 86 -4.95 -11.83 14.62
N PHE A 87 -5.47 -10.63 14.86
CA PHE A 87 -5.32 -9.92 16.13
C PHE A 87 -5.95 -10.68 17.30
N LEU A 88 -7.20 -11.14 17.15
CA LEU A 88 -7.88 -11.92 18.19
C LEU A 88 -7.17 -13.25 18.45
N ALA A 89 -6.66 -13.91 17.40
CA ALA A 89 -5.90 -15.14 17.54
C ALA A 89 -4.60 -14.92 18.32
N ALA A 90 -3.85 -13.85 18.02
CA ALA A 90 -2.63 -13.50 18.75
C ALA A 90 -2.89 -13.28 20.24
N ILE A 91 -3.95 -12.55 20.59
CA ILE A 91 -4.36 -12.35 21.99
C ILE A 91 -4.75 -13.67 22.65
N ALA A 92 -5.61 -14.45 22.01
CA ALA A 92 -6.15 -15.67 22.60
C ALA A 92 -5.08 -16.75 22.81
N GLN A 93 -4.04 -16.77 21.97
CA GLN A 93 -3.00 -17.79 21.97
C GLN A 93 -1.70 -17.31 22.63
N GLY A 94 -1.61 -16.03 23.01
CA GLY A 94 -0.37 -15.43 23.53
C GLY A 94 0.75 -15.37 22.50
N GLY A 95 0.39 -15.25 21.21
CA GLY A 95 1.35 -15.19 20.11
C GLY A 95 1.87 -13.77 19.84
N GLU A 96 2.81 -13.67 18.92
CA GLU A 96 3.33 -12.38 18.43
C GLU A 96 2.23 -11.53 17.77
N PRO A 97 2.33 -10.19 17.84
CA PRO A 97 1.38 -9.30 17.19
C PRO A 97 1.40 -9.50 15.66
N PRO A 98 0.23 -9.44 14.97
CA PRO A 98 0.17 -9.63 13.51
C PRO A 98 0.96 -8.60 12.71
N ILE A 99 1.21 -7.43 13.28
CA ILE A 99 2.07 -6.39 12.75
C ILE A 99 3.08 -6.05 13.85
N PRO A 100 4.40 -6.21 13.62
CA PRO A 100 5.41 -5.89 14.61
C PRO A 100 5.35 -4.42 15.05
N LEU A 101 5.66 -4.16 16.32
CA LEU A 101 5.55 -2.83 16.92
C LEU A 101 6.52 -1.83 16.27
N GLU A 102 7.72 -2.29 15.94
CA GLU A 102 8.75 -1.53 15.25
C GLU A 102 8.29 -1.04 13.86
N GLU A 103 7.56 -1.86 13.11
CA GLU A 103 7.00 -1.48 11.80
C GLU A 103 5.94 -0.39 11.96
N ILE A 104 5.09 -0.50 12.99
CA ILE A 104 4.08 0.53 13.31
C ILE A 104 4.76 1.87 13.60
N PHE A 105 5.82 1.87 14.42
CA PHE A 105 6.55 3.09 14.74
C PHE A 105 7.32 3.65 13.54
N GLU A 106 7.92 2.80 12.71
CA GLU A 106 8.62 3.23 11.51
C GLU A 106 7.68 3.94 10.54
N VAL A 107 6.55 3.32 10.20
CA VAL A 107 5.55 3.89 9.29
C VAL A 107 4.98 5.19 9.85
N THR A 108 4.64 5.20 11.14
CA THR A 108 4.11 6.40 11.82
C THR A 108 5.10 7.56 11.76
N ARG A 109 6.37 7.31 12.10
CA ARG A 109 7.43 8.33 12.06
C ARG A 109 7.58 8.89 10.65
N VAL A 110 7.70 8.03 9.63
CA VAL A 110 7.86 8.45 8.24
C VAL A 110 6.64 9.24 7.75
N ALA A 111 5.42 8.84 8.11
CA ALA A 111 4.21 9.56 7.75
C ALA A 111 4.16 10.98 8.34
N ILE A 112 4.52 11.13 9.63
CA ILE A 112 4.60 12.44 10.30
C ILE A 112 5.70 13.31 9.67
N GLU A 113 6.89 12.74 9.43
CA GLU A 113 8.00 13.45 8.79
C GLU A 113 7.63 13.92 7.37
N LEU A 114 6.89 13.11 6.60
CA LEU A 114 6.37 13.49 5.29
C LEU A 114 5.33 14.62 5.39
N ALA A 115 4.42 14.57 6.36
CA ALA A 115 3.39 15.58 6.55
C ALA A 115 3.97 16.95 6.93
N HIS A 116 5.07 16.99 7.67
CA HIS A 116 5.74 18.24 8.04
C HIS A 116 6.66 18.81 6.96
N LYS A 117 7.00 18.02 5.92
CA LYS A 117 7.72 18.53 4.74
C LYS A 117 6.74 19.34 3.88
N VAL A 118 6.60 20.61 4.24
CA VAL A 118 6.09 21.66 3.36
C VAL A 118 7.16 21.91 2.29
N PRO A 119 6.79 22.05 0.99
CA PRO A 119 7.74 22.42 -0.06
C PRO A 119 8.50 23.71 0.24
#